data_AF-A0AA43CGN3-F1
#
_entry.id   AF-A0AA43CGN3-F1
#
_cell.length_a   1.000
_cell.length_b   1.000
_cell.length_c   1.000
_cell.angle_alpha   90.00
_cell.angle_beta   90.00
_cell.angle_gamma   90.00
#
_symmetry.space_group_name_H-M   'P 1'
#
loop_
_entity.id
_entity.type
_entity.pdbx_description
1 polymer ?
#
loop_
_entity_poly.entity_id
_entity_poly.type
_entity_poly.pdbx_seq_one_letter_code
_entity_poly.pdbx_strand_id
1 'polypeptide(L)'
;MSLNSKHFAVIMAGGVGSRFWPVSTQEFPKQFHDLMNTGSSLLQQTFARLQNFIPTENIFVLTNADYVSLVHEQIPGLNDYQIVPEPAMRNTAPCILLAALKIQKIEPDAVMLVAPSDHLIDDDGAFREDILKCMEHSRANDSICTLGITPDAPKTGFGYIEYQSSETEPLHAVIKFREKPDKDTAEQFLAQGNFLWNAGIFVWSIQTIVQAFKENQTAMFELFFSGLSDYNTTKETGFLEANYGLAENISVDYAILEKAESIYVLPATFGWSDLGTWGSLFEEKEKNKEGNVVIGATLSAQNSTGNMIFLPKGKLAVIEGVNDYIIVEKDNVILMIPREKEQEIMEIVARVKREHGDSLKH
;
A
#
# COMPACT_ATOMS: atom_id res chain seq x y z
N MET A 1 11.48 -0.44 25.94
CA MET A 1 10.17 0.22 25.79
C MET A 1 9.14 -0.89 25.79
N SER A 2 8.22 -0.94 26.77
CA SER A 2 7.17 -1.97 26.73
C SER A 2 6.31 -1.72 25.50
N LEU A 3 6.09 -2.75 24.69
CA LEU A 3 5.07 -2.76 23.65
C LEU A 3 3.76 -2.30 24.30
N ASN A 4 3.18 -1.19 23.83
CA ASN A 4 1.92 -0.69 24.38
C ASN A 4 0.81 -1.60 23.86
N SER A 5 0.09 -2.27 24.76
CA SER A 5 -0.99 -3.21 24.41
C SER A 5 -2.15 -2.55 23.65
N LYS A 6 -2.22 -1.22 23.64
CA LYS A 6 -3.26 -0.44 22.95
C LYS A 6 -2.90 -0.05 21.51
N HIS A 7 -1.70 -0.34 21.03
CA HIS A 7 -1.33 -0.07 19.64
C HIS A 7 -1.71 -1.27 18.78
N PHE A 8 -2.44 -1.00 17.69
CA PHE A 8 -2.85 -1.98 16.71
C PHE A 8 -2.39 -1.55 15.32
N ALA A 9 -2.16 -2.52 14.45
CA ALA A 9 -1.91 -2.26 13.04
C ALA A 9 -2.82 -3.06 12.14
N VAL A 10 -3.12 -2.45 11.00
CA VAL A 10 -3.88 -3.01 9.91
C VAL A 10 -3.02 -2.92 8.66
N ILE A 11 -2.72 -4.06 8.08
CA ILE A 11 -2.05 -4.18 6.79
C ILE A 11 -3.12 -4.39 5.72
N MET A 12 -3.24 -3.45 4.78
CA MET A 12 -4.14 -3.58 3.64
C MET A 12 -3.44 -4.32 2.49
N ALA A 13 -3.93 -5.50 2.16
CA ALA A 13 -3.32 -6.45 1.23
C ALA A 13 -4.30 -6.94 0.14
N GLY A 14 -5.21 -6.08 -0.31
CA GLY A 14 -6.21 -6.39 -1.34
C GLY A 14 -5.84 -5.96 -2.77
N GLY A 15 -4.74 -5.23 -2.96
CA GLY A 15 -4.30 -4.76 -4.27
C GLY A 15 -3.80 -5.89 -5.16
N VAL A 16 -3.93 -5.75 -6.48
CA VAL A 16 -3.34 -6.68 -7.47
C VAL A 16 -1.96 -6.18 -7.90
N GLY A 17 -1.80 -4.89 -8.20
CA GLY A 17 -0.57 -4.34 -8.77
C GLY A 17 -0.35 -4.75 -10.23
N SER A 18 -1.39 -4.64 -11.04
CA SER A 18 -1.45 -5.12 -12.44
C SER A 18 -0.42 -4.49 -13.40
N ARG A 19 0.19 -3.36 -13.03
CA ARG A 19 1.27 -2.71 -13.80
C ARG A 19 2.59 -3.50 -13.77
N PHE A 20 2.72 -4.50 -12.88
CA PHE A 20 3.83 -5.45 -12.82
C PHE A 20 3.58 -6.72 -13.65
N TRP A 21 2.61 -6.73 -14.56
CA TRP A 21 2.47 -7.87 -15.48
C TRP A 21 3.78 -8.06 -16.29
N PRO A 22 4.23 -9.31 -16.55
CA PRO A 22 3.57 -10.59 -16.26
C PRO A 22 3.81 -11.15 -14.85
N VAL A 23 4.59 -10.48 -14.01
CA VAL A 23 4.93 -10.98 -12.67
C VAL A 23 3.71 -10.95 -11.74
N SER A 24 3.01 -9.83 -11.68
CA SER A 24 1.81 -9.71 -10.83
C SER A 24 0.53 -10.09 -11.57
N THR A 25 -0.26 -10.98 -10.98
CA THR A 25 -1.54 -11.49 -11.53
C THR A 25 -2.66 -11.41 -10.50
N GLN A 26 -3.90 -11.69 -10.92
CA GLN A 26 -5.02 -11.77 -9.99
C GLN A 26 -4.84 -12.90 -8.99
N GLU A 27 -4.21 -14.00 -9.41
CA GLU A 27 -3.98 -15.20 -8.62
C GLU A 27 -2.79 -15.05 -7.67
N PHE A 28 -1.77 -14.26 -8.05
CA PHE A 28 -0.61 -13.98 -7.21
C PHE A 28 -0.17 -12.50 -7.30
N PRO A 29 -0.82 -11.63 -6.50
CA PRO A 29 -0.59 -10.18 -6.46
C PRO A 29 0.79 -9.67 -6.04
N LYS A 30 1.05 -8.37 -6.31
CA LYS A 30 2.31 -7.65 -6.10
C LYS A 30 2.91 -7.86 -4.70
N GLN A 31 2.08 -7.73 -3.67
CA GLN A 31 2.49 -7.80 -2.27
C GLN A 31 3.11 -9.14 -1.87
N PHE A 32 2.84 -10.21 -2.62
CA PHE A 32 3.37 -11.56 -2.37
C PHE A 32 4.69 -11.84 -3.11
N HIS A 33 5.17 -10.92 -3.96
CA HIS A 33 6.42 -11.07 -4.69
C HIS A 33 7.62 -10.45 -3.96
N ASP A 34 8.76 -11.13 -4.04
CA ASP A 34 10.08 -10.58 -3.73
C ASP A 34 10.59 -9.74 -4.92
N LEU A 35 9.97 -8.57 -5.14
CA LEU A 35 10.32 -7.66 -6.24
C LEU A 35 11.73 -7.07 -6.08
N MET A 36 12.19 -6.97 -4.84
CA MET A 36 13.50 -6.42 -4.52
C MET A 36 14.61 -7.48 -4.53
N ASN A 37 14.28 -8.75 -4.71
CA ASN A 37 15.21 -9.87 -4.64
C ASN A 37 16.00 -9.92 -3.32
N THR A 38 15.35 -9.56 -2.22
CA THR A 38 15.91 -9.54 -0.85
C THR A 38 15.67 -10.86 -0.11
N GLY A 39 14.86 -11.75 -0.66
CA GLY A 39 14.43 -13.00 -0.04
C GLY A 39 13.08 -12.91 0.68
N SER A 40 12.43 -11.74 0.68
CA SER A 40 11.15 -11.51 1.36
C SER A 40 10.19 -10.72 0.47
N SER A 41 8.91 -11.08 0.48
CA SER A 41 7.86 -10.31 -0.20
C SER A 41 7.61 -8.94 0.45
N LEU A 42 6.93 -8.05 -0.25
CA LEU A 42 6.57 -6.73 0.31
C LEU A 42 5.65 -6.86 1.54
N LEU A 43 4.72 -7.82 1.52
CA LEU A 43 3.86 -8.13 2.67
C LEU A 43 4.71 -8.59 3.88
N GLN A 44 5.66 -9.50 3.66
CA GLN A 44 6.55 -9.98 4.71
C GLN A 44 7.40 -8.84 5.29
N GLN A 45 7.94 -7.98 4.43
CA GLN A 45 8.71 -6.80 4.86
C GLN A 45 7.86 -5.84 5.70
N THR A 46 6.63 -5.55 5.25
CA THR A 46 5.70 -4.69 5.98
C THR A 46 5.32 -5.28 7.33
N PHE A 47 4.98 -6.57 7.38
CA PHE A 47 4.69 -7.24 8.65
C PHE A 47 5.91 -7.23 9.59
N ALA A 48 7.10 -7.52 9.05
CA ALA A 48 8.34 -7.54 9.81
C ALA A 48 8.68 -6.18 10.44
N ARG A 49 8.45 -5.09 9.70
CA ARG A 49 8.61 -3.72 10.18
C ARG A 49 7.69 -3.42 11.37
N LEU A 50 6.43 -3.84 11.27
CA LEU A 50 5.41 -3.55 12.29
C LEU A 50 5.60 -4.38 13.57
N GLN A 51 5.92 -5.67 13.46
CA GLN A 51 6.12 -6.54 14.63
C GLN A 51 7.29 -6.11 15.53
N ASN A 52 8.20 -5.25 15.04
CA ASN A 52 9.29 -4.69 15.83
C ASN A 52 8.81 -3.76 16.96
N PHE A 53 7.59 -3.22 16.88
CA PHE A 53 7.06 -2.28 17.88
C PHE A 53 5.56 -2.37 18.14
N ILE A 54 4.84 -3.27 17.47
CA ILE A 54 3.44 -3.61 17.74
C ILE A 54 3.39 -5.12 18.04
N PRO A 55 2.73 -5.57 19.14
CA PRO A 55 2.57 -6.98 19.42
C PRO A 55 1.97 -7.72 18.23
N THR A 56 2.50 -8.91 17.91
CA THR A 56 2.04 -9.70 16.75
C THR A 56 0.54 -9.95 16.78
N GLU A 57 -0.04 -10.22 17.95
CA GLU A 57 -1.47 -10.43 18.18
C GLU A 57 -2.36 -9.21 17.87
N ASN A 58 -1.76 -8.02 17.78
CA ASN A 58 -2.42 -6.75 17.49
C ASN A 58 -2.23 -6.31 16.02
N ILE A 59 -1.60 -7.13 15.18
CA ILE A 59 -1.43 -6.87 13.75
C ILE A 59 -2.46 -7.68 12.97
N PHE A 60 -3.29 -7.00 12.21
CA PHE A 60 -4.33 -7.58 11.36
C PHE A 60 -3.93 -7.40 9.89
N VAL A 61 -4.25 -8.39 9.06
CA VAL A 61 -4.09 -8.33 7.61
C VAL A 61 -5.47 -8.42 6.98
N LEU A 62 -5.88 -7.38 6.27
CA LEU A 62 -7.13 -7.39 5.51
C LEU A 62 -6.79 -7.62 4.04
N THR A 63 -7.41 -8.63 3.45
CA THR A 63 -7.08 -9.08 2.09
C THR A 63 -8.29 -9.70 1.42
N ASN A 64 -8.23 -9.89 0.10
CA ASN A 64 -9.29 -10.63 -0.59
C ASN A 64 -9.39 -12.07 -0.05
N ALA A 65 -10.60 -12.60 0.06
CA ALA A 65 -10.85 -13.97 0.50
C ALA A 65 -10.01 -15.02 -0.26
N ASP A 66 -9.74 -14.80 -1.55
CA ASP A 66 -8.91 -15.68 -2.39
C ASP A 66 -7.43 -15.72 -1.96
N TYR A 67 -6.96 -14.70 -1.22
CA TYR A 67 -5.56 -14.53 -0.82
C TYR A 67 -5.25 -14.99 0.60
N VAL A 68 -6.25 -15.43 1.37
CA VAL A 68 -6.05 -15.87 2.77
C VAL A 68 -4.96 -16.93 2.89
N SER A 69 -4.98 -17.93 2.01
CA SER A 69 -3.97 -19.00 2.00
C SER A 69 -2.56 -18.46 1.73
N LEU A 70 -2.43 -17.46 0.84
CA LEU A 70 -1.15 -16.82 0.54
C LEU A 70 -0.63 -16.03 1.74
N VAL A 71 -1.51 -15.33 2.48
CA VAL A 71 -1.11 -14.62 3.70
C VAL A 71 -0.58 -15.59 4.76
N HIS A 72 -1.25 -16.74 4.96
CA HIS A 72 -0.77 -17.78 5.89
C HIS A 72 0.59 -18.37 5.47
N GLU A 73 0.80 -18.59 4.17
CA GLU A 73 2.09 -19.08 3.65
C GLU A 73 3.21 -18.07 3.91
N GLN A 74 2.92 -16.78 3.70
CA GLN A 74 3.91 -15.71 3.77
C GLN A 74 4.24 -15.30 5.21
N ILE A 75 3.26 -15.32 6.11
CA ILE A 75 3.41 -14.94 7.52
C ILE A 75 2.97 -16.13 8.41
N PRO A 76 3.79 -17.19 8.50
CA PRO A 76 3.47 -18.34 9.32
C PRO A 76 3.42 -17.93 10.80
N GLY A 77 2.27 -18.15 11.45
CA GLY A 77 2.06 -17.83 12.87
C GLY A 77 0.96 -16.82 13.15
N LEU A 78 0.39 -16.17 12.12
CA LEU A 78 -0.85 -15.41 12.28
C LEU A 78 -2.03 -16.34 12.58
N ASN A 79 -2.86 -15.93 13.55
CA ASN A 79 -4.12 -16.60 13.82
C ASN A 79 -5.18 -16.22 12.77
N ASP A 80 -6.12 -17.14 12.50
CA ASP A 80 -7.18 -16.93 11.50
C ASP A 80 -7.98 -15.64 11.73
N TYR A 81 -8.23 -15.25 12.98
CA TYR A 81 -9.00 -14.03 13.29
C TYR A 81 -8.27 -12.73 12.91
N GLN A 82 -6.94 -12.79 12.73
CA GLN A 82 -6.09 -11.66 12.33
C GLN A 82 -6.07 -11.47 10.82
N ILE A 83 -6.40 -12.50 10.04
CA ILE A 83 -6.48 -12.44 8.58
C ILE A 83 -7.95 -12.30 8.21
N VAL A 84 -8.35 -11.10 7.78
CA VAL A 84 -9.76 -10.77 7.53
C VAL A 84 -10.06 -10.94 6.04
N PRO A 85 -10.88 -11.93 5.65
CA PRO A 85 -11.23 -12.18 4.25
C PRO A 85 -12.29 -11.19 3.77
N GLU A 86 -11.91 -10.33 2.84
CA GLU A 86 -12.82 -9.47 2.10
C GLU A 86 -13.39 -10.23 0.90
N PRO A 87 -14.71 -10.51 0.85
CA PRO A 87 -15.30 -11.31 -0.24
C PRO A 87 -15.48 -10.52 -1.54
N ALA A 88 -15.23 -9.21 -1.54
CA ALA A 88 -15.33 -8.35 -2.71
C ALA A 88 -14.37 -7.17 -2.61
N MET A 89 -13.86 -6.71 -3.76
CA MET A 89 -13.07 -5.47 -3.81
C MET A 89 -13.97 -4.24 -3.65
N ARG A 90 -13.87 -3.56 -2.51
CA ARG A 90 -14.65 -2.35 -2.19
C ARG A 90 -13.79 -1.14 -1.82
N ASN A 91 -12.51 -1.15 -2.21
CA ASN A 91 -11.54 -0.08 -1.94
C ASN A 91 -11.28 0.08 -0.42
N THR A 92 -10.57 1.13 0.00
CA THR A 92 -9.97 1.18 1.35
C THR A 92 -10.95 1.50 2.48
N ALA A 93 -12.05 2.23 2.23
CA ALA A 93 -12.93 2.67 3.33
C ALA A 93 -13.66 1.50 4.02
N PRO A 94 -14.28 0.54 3.30
CA PRO A 94 -14.92 -0.62 3.94
C PRO A 94 -13.93 -1.51 4.69
N CYS A 95 -12.74 -1.72 4.11
CA CYS A 95 -11.64 -2.45 4.76
C CYS A 95 -11.29 -1.81 6.11
N ILE A 96 -11.05 -0.50 6.13
CA ILE A 96 -10.67 0.22 7.34
C ILE A 96 -11.79 0.23 8.38
N LEU A 97 -13.05 0.44 7.98
CA LEU A 97 -14.18 0.43 8.92
C LEU A 97 -14.37 -0.95 9.56
N LEU A 98 -14.31 -2.02 8.77
CA LEU A 98 -14.38 -3.38 9.28
C LEU A 98 -13.27 -3.65 10.31
N ALA A 99 -12.03 -3.26 9.98
CA ALA A 99 -10.90 -3.41 10.89
C ALA A 99 -11.10 -2.60 12.19
N ALA A 100 -11.55 -1.35 12.08
CA ALA A 100 -11.80 -0.47 13.21
C ALA A 100 -12.86 -1.07 14.16
N LEU A 101 -13.97 -1.60 13.63
CA LEU A 101 -15.02 -2.23 14.46
C LEU A 101 -14.56 -3.54 15.12
N LYS A 102 -13.76 -4.36 14.40
CA LYS A 102 -13.15 -5.57 14.98
C LYS A 102 -12.21 -5.23 16.13
N ILE A 103 -11.35 -4.23 15.95
CA ILE A 103 -10.39 -3.78 16.98
C ILE A 103 -11.13 -3.10 18.13
N GLN A 104 -12.16 -2.27 17.86
CA GLN A 104 -12.99 -1.65 18.89
C GLN A 104 -13.60 -2.67 19.85
N LYS A 105 -14.03 -3.83 19.33
CA LYS A 105 -14.58 -4.92 20.16
C LYS A 105 -13.53 -5.57 21.07
N ILE A 106 -12.25 -5.54 20.68
CA ILE A 106 -11.13 -6.11 21.43
C ILE A 106 -10.62 -5.10 22.46
N GLU A 107 -10.31 -3.89 22.00
CA GLU A 107 -9.73 -2.78 22.78
C GLU A 107 -10.36 -1.47 22.30
N PRO A 108 -11.38 -0.95 23.01
CA PRO A 108 -12.06 0.29 22.63
C PRO A 108 -11.13 1.51 22.59
N ASP A 109 -10.10 1.57 23.44
CA ASP A 109 -9.15 2.68 23.54
C ASP A 109 -7.92 2.51 22.64
N ALA A 110 -8.00 1.64 21.64
CA ALA A 110 -6.87 1.37 20.76
C ALA A 110 -6.53 2.57 19.87
N VAL A 111 -5.25 2.67 19.54
CA VAL A 111 -4.75 3.51 18.45
C VAL A 111 -4.36 2.59 17.30
N MET A 112 -4.95 2.84 16.14
CA MET A 112 -4.82 2.01 14.95
C MET A 112 -3.93 2.69 13.92
N LEU A 113 -2.88 1.99 13.51
CA LEU A 113 -2.11 2.26 12.31
C LEU A 113 -2.74 1.51 11.13
N VAL A 114 -2.89 2.18 10.00
CA VAL A 114 -3.22 1.57 8.71
C VAL A 114 -2.02 1.73 7.79
N ALA A 115 -1.53 0.62 7.24
CA ALA A 115 -0.38 0.57 6.36
C ALA A 115 -0.71 -0.27 5.10
N PRO A 116 -0.35 0.20 3.90
CA PRO A 116 -0.38 -0.62 2.69
C PRO A 116 0.66 -1.73 2.78
N SER A 117 0.32 -2.92 2.28
CA SER A 117 1.21 -4.09 2.28
C SER A 117 2.37 -4.00 1.29
N ASP A 118 2.34 -3.03 0.39
CA ASP A 118 3.03 -3.09 -0.89
C ASP A 118 3.91 -1.87 -1.18
N HIS A 119 4.29 -1.14 -0.11
CA HIS A 119 5.24 -0.04 -0.14
C HIS A 119 6.65 -0.49 0.26
N LEU A 120 7.65 0.14 -0.32
CA LEU A 120 9.04 0.05 0.12
C LEU A 120 9.35 1.18 1.10
N ILE A 121 10.00 0.84 2.20
CA ILE A 121 10.50 1.77 3.21
C ILE A 121 11.92 1.29 3.57
N ASP A 122 12.90 2.20 3.51
CA ASP A 122 14.32 1.87 3.64
C ASP A 122 14.86 1.93 5.08
N ASP A 123 14.26 2.75 5.94
CA ASP A 123 14.62 2.91 7.35
C ASP A 123 13.42 2.60 8.27
N ASP A 124 13.37 1.34 8.71
CA ASP A 124 12.37 0.85 9.67
C ASP A 124 12.43 1.56 11.03
N GLY A 125 13.61 2.09 11.42
CA GLY A 125 13.80 2.82 12.67
C GLY A 125 13.15 4.19 12.63
N ALA A 126 13.45 4.98 11.59
CA ALA A 126 12.81 6.27 11.34
C ALA A 126 11.29 6.13 11.15
N PHE A 127 10.85 5.12 10.39
CA PHE A 127 9.43 4.80 10.26
C PHE A 127 8.75 4.56 11.61
N ARG A 128 9.36 3.73 12.46
CA ARG A 128 8.84 3.45 13.80
C ARG A 128 8.74 4.72 14.63
N GLU A 129 9.77 5.57 14.64
CA GLU A 129 9.77 6.81 15.41
C GLU A 129 8.64 7.74 14.95
N ASP A 130 8.45 7.89 13.64
CA ASP A 130 7.41 8.74 13.07
C ASP A 130 6.01 8.21 13.37
N ILE A 131 5.79 6.89 13.26
CA ILE A 131 4.52 6.27 13.66
C ILE A 131 4.23 6.44 15.15
N LEU A 132 5.23 6.29 16.03
CA LEU A 132 5.02 6.46 17.47
C LEU A 132 4.64 7.91 17.84
N LYS A 133 5.19 8.91 17.14
CA LYS A 133 4.78 10.31 17.31
C LYS A 133 3.32 10.51 16.89
N CYS A 134 2.92 9.98 15.74
CA CYS A 134 1.53 10.02 15.28
C CYS A 134 0.59 9.29 16.24
N MET A 135 0.98 8.10 16.74
CA MET A 135 0.17 7.34 17.68
C MET A 135 -0.05 8.09 18.98
N GLU A 136 0.99 8.72 19.54
CA GLU A 136 0.84 9.51 20.77
C GLU A 136 -0.04 10.75 20.55
N HIS A 137 0.10 11.42 19.39
CA HIS A 137 -0.74 12.56 19.05
C HIS A 137 -2.22 12.16 18.90
N SER A 138 -2.53 11.12 18.12
CA SER A 138 -3.90 10.62 17.93
C SER A 138 -4.52 9.99 19.18
N ARG A 139 -3.70 9.59 20.15
CA ARG A 139 -4.17 9.12 21.47
C ARG A 139 -4.64 10.28 22.34
N ALA A 140 -3.93 11.40 22.27
CA ALA A 140 -4.19 12.57 23.10
C ALA A 140 -5.24 13.51 22.51
N ASN A 141 -5.50 13.43 21.20
CA ASN A 141 -6.37 14.34 20.46
C ASN A 141 -7.32 13.55 19.56
N ASP A 142 -8.53 14.07 19.34
CA ASP A 142 -9.47 13.53 18.35
C ASP A 142 -9.04 13.95 16.94
N SER A 143 -7.91 13.40 16.47
CA SER A 143 -7.30 13.76 15.19
C SER A 143 -6.83 12.56 14.39
N ILE A 144 -6.83 12.74 13.06
CA ILE A 144 -6.26 11.81 12.10
C ILE A 144 -4.83 12.27 11.80
N CYS A 145 -3.87 11.36 11.94
CA CYS A 145 -2.49 11.58 11.52
C CYS A 145 -2.21 10.82 10.22
N THR A 146 -1.39 11.41 9.36
CA THR A 146 -0.85 10.76 8.15
C THR A 146 0.65 11.05 8.02
N LEU A 147 1.34 10.24 7.22
CA LEU A 147 2.73 10.49 6.84
C LEU A 147 2.80 11.13 5.45
N GLY A 148 3.57 12.21 5.36
CA GLY A 148 3.79 12.94 4.12
C GLY A 148 5.21 12.79 3.60
N ILE A 149 5.39 12.41 2.34
CA ILE A 149 6.71 12.29 1.72
C ILE A 149 7.06 13.58 1.00
N THR A 150 8.30 14.06 1.15
CA THR A 150 8.75 15.27 0.44
C THR A 150 8.79 14.99 -1.07
N PRO A 151 8.04 15.73 -1.90
CA PRO A 151 8.03 15.51 -3.34
C PRO A 151 9.36 15.92 -3.98
N ASP A 152 9.92 15.06 -4.81
CA ASP A 152 11.10 15.36 -5.63
C ASP A 152 10.76 15.56 -7.12
N ALA A 153 9.52 15.24 -7.52
CA ALA A 153 9.02 15.32 -8.88
C ALA A 153 7.49 15.59 -8.94
N PRO A 154 6.96 16.11 -10.06
CA PRO A 154 5.52 16.34 -10.22
C PRO A 154 4.78 15.04 -10.58
N LYS A 155 4.66 14.11 -9.61
CA LYS A 155 4.02 12.80 -9.80
C LYS A 155 2.49 12.92 -9.80
N THR A 156 1.87 12.79 -10.97
CA THR A 156 0.40 12.85 -11.13
C THR A 156 -0.34 11.62 -10.57
N GLY A 157 0.38 10.53 -10.30
CA GLY A 157 -0.18 9.29 -9.77
C GLY A 157 -0.43 9.29 -8.26
N PHE A 158 0.05 10.31 -7.54
CA PHE A 158 0.00 10.40 -6.08
C PHE A 158 -1.03 11.42 -5.61
N GLY A 159 -1.54 11.21 -4.39
CA GLY A 159 -2.23 12.25 -3.64
C GLY A 159 -1.22 13.24 -3.07
N TYR A 160 -1.63 14.51 -2.97
CA TYR A 160 -0.86 15.59 -2.38
C TYR A 160 -1.57 16.15 -1.14
N ILE A 161 -0.77 16.54 -0.15
CA ILE A 161 -1.20 17.07 1.15
C ILE A 161 -0.65 18.48 1.26
N GLU A 162 -1.54 19.47 1.18
CA GLU A 162 -1.21 20.86 1.52
C GLU A 162 -1.22 21.02 3.04
N TYR A 163 -0.18 21.59 3.62
CA TYR A 163 -0.08 21.72 5.08
C TYR A 163 0.36 23.11 5.53
N GLN A 164 -0.03 23.46 6.74
CA GLN A 164 0.43 24.65 7.43
C GLN A 164 1.62 24.29 8.32
N SER A 165 2.81 24.70 7.90
CA SER A 165 4.03 24.48 8.68
C SER A 165 3.95 25.13 10.06
N SER A 166 4.51 24.44 11.05
CA SER A 166 4.72 24.91 12.41
C SER A 166 6.20 24.92 12.71
N GLU A 167 6.72 26.00 13.29
CA GLU A 167 8.14 26.07 13.69
C GLU A 167 8.42 25.29 14.99
N THR A 168 7.39 24.99 15.78
CA THR A 168 7.53 24.43 17.13
C THR A 168 7.04 22.99 17.25
N GLU A 169 6.22 22.53 16.32
CA GLU A 169 5.59 21.20 16.37
C GLU A 169 5.96 20.37 15.14
N PRO A 170 6.33 19.09 15.31
CA PRO A 170 6.68 18.22 14.19
C PRO A 170 5.47 17.80 13.35
N LEU A 171 4.28 17.74 13.95
CA LEU A 171 3.04 17.51 13.22
C LEU A 171 2.44 18.84 12.75
N HIS A 172 2.04 18.88 11.49
CA HIS A 172 1.50 20.06 10.84
C HIS A 172 0.02 19.87 10.49
N ALA A 173 -0.78 20.91 10.70
CA ALA A 173 -2.19 20.86 10.33
C ALA A 173 -2.32 20.77 8.80
N VAL A 174 -3.15 19.83 8.32
CA VAL A 174 -3.45 19.70 6.90
C VAL A 174 -4.48 20.75 6.51
N ILE A 175 -4.17 21.51 5.47
CA ILE A 175 -5.09 22.48 4.87
C ILE A 175 -6.04 21.74 3.93
N LYS A 176 -5.48 20.87 3.06
CA LYS A 176 -6.27 20.16 2.07
C LYS A 176 -5.57 18.94 1.47
N PHE A 177 -6.37 17.93 1.16
CA PHE A 177 -5.98 16.81 0.29
C PHE A 177 -6.32 17.09 -1.18
N ARG A 178 -5.43 16.66 -2.08
CA ARG A 178 -5.56 16.77 -3.53
C ARG A 178 -5.17 15.43 -4.17
N GLU A 179 -6.16 14.62 -4.53
CA GLU A 179 -5.91 13.32 -5.14
C GLU A 179 -5.58 13.45 -6.63
N LYS A 180 -4.43 12.92 -7.05
CA LYS A 180 -4.00 12.72 -8.45
C LYS A 180 -4.21 13.95 -9.35
N PRO A 181 -3.50 15.06 -9.07
CA PRO A 181 -3.58 16.26 -9.89
C PRO A 181 -3.06 16.01 -11.30
N ASP A 182 -3.44 16.89 -12.24
CA ASP A 182 -2.76 16.96 -13.53
C ASP A 182 -1.32 17.46 -13.39
N LYS A 183 -0.53 17.33 -14.46
CA LYS A 183 0.91 17.61 -14.45
C LYS A 183 1.21 19.06 -14.08
N ASP A 184 0.49 20.00 -14.69
CA ASP A 184 0.70 21.44 -14.47
C ASP A 184 0.41 21.81 -13.01
N THR A 185 -0.63 21.22 -12.42
CA THR A 185 -0.98 21.38 -11.02
C THR A 185 0.08 20.76 -10.09
N ALA A 186 0.60 19.57 -10.42
CA ALA A 186 1.68 18.95 -9.65
C ALA A 186 2.97 19.79 -9.68
N GLU A 187 3.33 20.36 -10.83
CA GLU A 187 4.47 21.29 -10.95
C GLU A 187 4.29 22.54 -10.06
N GLN A 188 3.07 23.08 -10.00
CA GLN A 188 2.75 24.19 -9.10
C GLN A 188 2.88 23.80 -7.62
N PHE A 189 2.45 22.61 -7.21
CA PHE A 189 2.60 22.13 -5.84
C PHE A 189 4.06 22.07 -5.40
N LEU A 190 4.94 21.56 -6.27
CA LEU A 190 6.38 21.54 -6.02
C LEU A 190 6.95 22.95 -5.88
N ALA A 191 6.55 23.87 -6.76
CA ALA A 191 7.01 25.25 -6.71
C ALA A 191 6.57 26.00 -5.44
N GLN A 192 5.41 25.65 -4.86
CA GLN A 192 4.92 26.26 -3.63
C GLN A 192 5.65 25.74 -2.38
N GLY A 193 6.14 24.50 -2.39
CA GLY A 193 6.99 23.94 -1.33
C GLY A 193 6.27 23.62 -0.01
N ASN A 194 4.94 23.77 0.06
CA ASN A 194 4.10 23.45 1.21
C ASN A 194 3.21 22.20 0.96
N PHE A 195 3.67 21.31 0.09
CA PHE A 195 2.98 20.07 -0.26
C PHE A 195 3.84 18.85 0.01
N LEU A 196 3.19 17.79 0.48
CA LEU A 196 3.77 16.44 0.64
C LEU A 196 2.98 15.44 -0.19
N TRP A 197 3.59 14.33 -0.60
CA TRP A 197 2.85 13.19 -1.12
C TRP A 197 2.17 12.43 0.01
N ASN A 198 0.93 11.99 -0.23
CA ASN A 198 0.21 11.09 0.66
C ASN A 198 0.79 9.68 0.57
N ALA A 199 1.42 9.21 1.65
CA ALA A 199 2.00 7.87 1.71
C ALA A 199 0.95 6.76 1.87
N GLY A 200 -0.34 7.10 2.00
CA GLY A 200 -1.43 6.13 2.24
C GLY A 200 -1.32 5.42 3.59
N ILE A 201 -0.57 5.99 4.52
CA ILE A 201 -0.34 5.47 5.87
C ILE A 201 -1.00 6.41 6.87
N PHE A 202 -1.90 5.86 7.69
CA PHE A 202 -2.74 6.66 8.58
C PHE A 202 -2.69 6.14 10.01
N VAL A 203 -2.84 7.04 10.96
CA VAL A 203 -2.88 6.74 12.39
C VAL A 203 -4.03 7.52 13.03
N TRP A 204 -4.83 6.84 13.85
CA TRP A 204 -5.96 7.44 14.57
C TRP A 204 -6.34 6.62 15.79
N SER A 205 -7.05 7.21 16.75
CA SER A 205 -7.77 6.43 17.75
C SER A 205 -8.95 5.70 17.11
N ILE A 206 -9.34 4.57 17.69
CA ILE A 206 -10.53 3.83 17.25
C ILE A 206 -11.80 4.69 17.39
N GLN A 207 -11.90 5.47 18.47
CA GLN A 207 -13.03 6.39 18.67
C GLN A 207 -13.14 7.40 17.53
N THR A 208 -12.03 8.07 17.17
CA THR A 208 -12.01 9.10 16.12
C THR A 208 -12.47 8.52 14.78
N ILE A 209 -11.88 7.40 14.34
CA ILE A 209 -12.19 6.86 13.02
C ILE A 209 -13.62 6.30 12.96
N VAL A 210 -14.09 5.60 14.00
CA VAL A 210 -15.45 5.06 14.03
C VAL A 210 -16.49 6.18 14.04
N GLN A 211 -16.24 7.26 14.79
CA GLN A 211 -17.12 8.43 14.78
C GLN A 211 -17.13 9.12 13.41
N ALA A 212 -15.95 9.27 12.78
CA ALA A 212 -15.86 9.86 11.44
C ALA A 212 -16.67 9.05 10.40
N PHE A 213 -16.62 7.71 10.44
CA PHE A 213 -17.46 6.86 9.60
C PHE A 213 -18.95 7.00 9.89
N LYS A 214 -19.33 7.08 11.17
CA LYS A 214 -20.73 7.27 11.56
C LYS A 214 -21.32 8.57 11.01
N GLU A 215 -20.53 9.64 10.98
CA GLU A 215 -20.94 10.95 10.48
C GLU A 215 -20.92 11.06 8.96
N ASN A 216 -19.86 10.55 8.32
CA ASN A 216 -19.59 10.81 6.90
C ASN A 216 -20.00 9.67 5.96
N GLN A 217 -20.23 8.49 6.52
CA GLN A 217 -20.53 7.23 5.82
C GLN A 217 -21.57 6.41 6.59
N THR A 218 -22.63 7.06 7.08
CA THR A 218 -23.61 6.48 8.00
C THR A 218 -24.17 5.14 7.52
N ALA A 219 -24.52 5.02 6.23
CA ALA A 219 -25.05 3.77 5.68
C ALA A 219 -24.03 2.60 5.75
N MET A 220 -22.74 2.87 5.46
CA MET A 220 -21.67 1.88 5.58
C MET A 220 -21.41 1.52 7.04
N PHE A 221 -21.40 2.52 7.93
CA PHE A 221 -21.29 2.32 9.36
C PHE A 221 -22.41 1.44 9.89
N GLU A 222 -23.67 1.75 9.61
CA GLU A 222 -24.82 0.95 10.06
C GLU A 222 -24.79 -0.48 9.53
N LEU A 223 -24.43 -0.64 8.25
CA LEU A 223 -24.27 -1.95 7.62
C LEU A 223 -23.29 -2.83 8.41
N PHE A 224 -22.08 -2.34 8.68
CA PHE A 224 -21.06 -3.12 9.39
C PHE A 224 -21.31 -3.20 10.89
N PHE A 225 -21.78 -2.12 11.52
CA PHE A 225 -22.09 -2.11 12.94
C PHE A 225 -23.19 -3.13 13.31
N SER A 226 -24.12 -3.44 12.38
CA SER A 226 -25.12 -4.49 12.58
C SER A 226 -24.52 -5.89 12.83
N GLY A 227 -23.28 -6.13 12.38
CA GLY A 227 -22.53 -7.38 12.55
C GLY A 227 -21.59 -7.40 13.75
N LEU A 228 -21.57 -6.35 14.59
CA LEU A 228 -20.59 -6.21 15.67
C LEU A 228 -20.56 -7.44 16.61
N SER A 229 -21.70 -8.08 16.88
CA SER A 229 -21.75 -9.29 17.71
C SER A 229 -21.03 -10.49 17.07
N ASP A 230 -20.98 -10.56 15.75
CA ASP A 230 -20.43 -11.69 14.99
C ASP A 230 -18.92 -11.55 14.77
N TYR A 231 -18.38 -10.33 14.83
CA TYR A 231 -16.95 -10.08 14.67
C TYR A 231 -16.07 -10.81 15.69
N ASN A 232 -14.91 -11.29 15.24
CA ASN A 232 -13.96 -12.10 16.01
C ASN A 232 -14.57 -13.41 16.54
N THR A 233 -15.60 -13.93 15.87
CA THR A 233 -16.23 -15.23 16.17
C THR A 233 -16.36 -16.07 14.91
N THR A 234 -16.78 -17.33 15.06
CA THR A 234 -17.04 -18.23 13.93
C THR A 234 -18.19 -17.78 13.01
N LYS A 235 -18.96 -16.75 13.38
CA LYS A 235 -20.04 -16.19 12.56
C LYS A 235 -19.57 -15.09 11.61
N GLU A 236 -18.37 -14.55 11.82
CA GLU A 236 -17.86 -13.39 11.07
C GLU A 236 -17.86 -13.63 9.56
N THR A 237 -17.34 -14.77 9.11
CA THR A 237 -17.26 -15.11 7.67
C THR A 237 -18.63 -15.04 6.99
N GLY A 238 -19.66 -15.66 7.59
CA GLY A 238 -21.00 -15.64 7.03
C GLY A 238 -21.63 -14.24 7.01
N PHE A 239 -21.33 -13.40 8.00
CA PHE A 239 -21.74 -12.00 7.98
C PHE A 239 -21.07 -11.23 6.83
N LEU A 240 -19.75 -11.40 6.65
CA LEU A 240 -18.99 -10.71 5.60
C LEU A 240 -19.46 -11.13 4.20
N GLU A 241 -19.63 -12.43 3.95
CA GLU A 241 -20.14 -12.95 2.68
C GLU A 241 -21.50 -12.34 2.31
N ALA A 242 -22.40 -12.17 3.28
CA ALA A 242 -23.72 -11.61 3.04
C ALA A 242 -23.74 -10.07 2.89
N ASN A 243 -22.86 -9.35 3.59
CA ASN A 243 -23.01 -7.90 3.77
C ASN A 243 -21.88 -7.07 3.16
N TYR A 244 -20.64 -7.57 3.10
CA TYR A 244 -19.49 -6.77 2.67
C TYR A 244 -19.65 -6.27 1.22
N GLY A 245 -20.19 -7.12 0.35
CA GLY A 245 -20.50 -6.76 -1.04
C GLY A 245 -21.53 -5.65 -1.18
N LEU A 246 -22.32 -5.33 -0.15
CA LEU A 246 -23.33 -4.26 -0.20
C LEU A 246 -22.73 -2.87 0.10
N ALA A 247 -21.51 -2.81 0.65
CA ALA A 247 -20.83 -1.55 0.93
C ALA A 247 -20.49 -0.79 -0.35
N GLU A 248 -20.48 0.55 -0.24
CA GLU A 248 -20.02 1.42 -1.31
C GLU A 248 -18.54 1.14 -1.64
N ASN A 249 -18.21 1.16 -2.93
CA ASN A 249 -16.83 1.02 -3.40
C ASN A 249 -16.12 2.39 -3.40
N ILE A 250 -15.52 2.77 -2.27
CA ILE A 250 -14.96 4.12 -2.04
C ILE A 250 -13.67 4.07 -1.21
N SER A 251 -12.71 4.94 -1.51
CA SER A 251 -11.48 5.05 -0.71
C SER A 251 -11.71 5.85 0.56
N VAL A 252 -10.87 5.62 1.58
CA VAL A 252 -10.90 6.37 2.84
C VAL A 252 -10.60 7.87 2.63
N ASP A 253 -9.82 8.20 1.61
CA ASP A 253 -9.49 9.58 1.24
C ASP A 253 -10.76 10.37 0.94
N TYR A 254 -11.62 9.87 0.04
CA TYR A 254 -12.91 10.48 -0.27
C TYR A 254 -13.95 10.31 0.83
N ALA A 255 -13.94 9.16 1.49
CA ALA A 255 -14.97 8.82 2.46
C ALA A 255 -14.85 9.65 3.74
N ILE A 256 -13.61 9.91 4.18
CA ILE A 256 -13.26 10.46 5.49
C ILE A 256 -12.30 11.64 5.37
N LEU A 257 -11.12 11.48 4.74
CA LEU A 257 -10.03 12.47 4.84
C LEU A 257 -10.39 13.82 4.19
N GLU A 258 -11.10 13.83 3.06
CA GLU A 258 -11.53 15.09 2.45
C GLU A 258 -12.59 15.85 3.28
N LYS A 259 -13.22 15.19 4.25
CA LYS A 259 -14.32 15.73 5.06
C LYS A 259 -13.92 15.99 6.52
N ALA A 260 -12.85 15.37 7.01
CA ALA A 260 -12.43 15.49 8.40
C ALA A 260 -11.80 16.86 8.67
N GLU A 261 -12.15 17.45 9.81
CA GLU A 261 -11.72 18.80 10.20
C GLU A 261 -10.34 18.82 10.88
N SER A 262 -9.94 17.71 11.51
CA SER A 262 -8.75 17.60 12.34
C SER A 262 -7.80 16.56 11.78
N ILE A 263 -6.98 16.98 10.82
CA ILE A 263 -5.98 16.13 10.17
C ILE A 263 -4.61 16.76 10.29
N TYR A 264 -3.63 15.94 10.66
CA TYR A 264 -2.25 16.33 10.82
C TYR A 264 -1.35 15.45 9.96
N VAL A 265 -0.35 16.06 9.35
CA VAL A 265 0.69 15.36 8.60
C VAL A 265 2.02 15.48 9.33
N LEU A 266 2.74 14.36 9.42
CA LEU A 266 4.13 14.34 9.81
C LEU A 266 4.98 14.14 8.55
N PRO A 267 5.86 15.09 8.18
CA PRO A 267 6.84 14.87 7.12
C PRO A 267 7.74 13.68 7.48
N ALA A 268 7.71 12.65 6.65
CA ALA A 268 8.49 11.43 6.86
C ALA A 268 9.99 11.71 6.68
N THR A 269 10.80 11.05 7.50
CA THR A 269 12.26 11.18 7.50
C THR A 269 13.00 10.00 6.87
N PHE A 270 12.25 9.05 6.31
CA PHE A 270 12.73 7.83 5.66
C PHE A 270 12.45 7.85 4.15
N GLY A 271 13.18 7.06 3.38
CA GLY A 271 12.91 6.79 1.98
C GLY A 271 11.67 5.91 1.82
N TRP A 272 10.81 6.30 0.89
CA TRP A 272 9.53 5.66 0.63
C TRP A 272 9.28 5.54 -0.87
N SER A 273 8.72 4.41 -1.28
CA SER A 273 8.26 4.18 -2.64
C SER A 273 6.98 3.35 -2.64
N ASP A 274 5.99 3.75 -3.42
CA ASP A 274 4.76 2.96 -3.60
C ASP A 274 4.99 1.68 -4.43
N LEU A 275 6.18 1.56 -5.06
CA LEU A 275 6.51 0.55 -6.06
C LEU A 275 5.32 0.31 -7.00
N GLY A 276 4.80 1.38 -7.61
CA GLY A 276 3.61 1.33 -8.45
C GLY A 276 3.84 0.75 -9.85
N THR A 277 5.08 0.83 -10.37
CA THR A 277 5.47 0.43 -11.72
C THR A 277 6.90 -0.12 -11.82
N TRP A 278 7.28 -0.72 -12.95
CA TRP A 278 8.66 -1.13 -13.25
C TRP A 278 9.64 0.05 -13.28
N GLY A 279 9.18 1.21 -13.71
CA GLY A 279 9.90 2.48 -13.69
C GLY A 279 10.21 2.91 -12.27
N SER A 280 9.26 2.81 -11.33
CA SER A 280 9.55 3.02 -9.91
C SER A 280 10.64 2.07 -9.44
N LEU A 281 10.54 0.78 -9.76
CA LEU A 281 11.55 -0.21 -9.37
C LEU A 281 12.94 0.05 -10.01
N PHE A 282 12.98 0.58 -11.23
CA PHE A 282 14.22 1.00 -11.90
C PHE A 282 14.88 2.20 -11.21
N GLU A 283 14.09 3.11 -10.64
CA GLU A 283 14.64 4.23 -9.87
C GLU A 283 15.17 3.82 -8.50
N GLU A 284 14.46 2.92 -7.79
CA GLU A 284 14.88 2.45 -6.46
C GLU A 284 16.13 1.57 -6.47
N LYS A 285 16.39 0.85 -7.57
CA LYS A 285 17.48 -0.11 -7.64
C LYS A 285 18.79 0.52 -8.10
N GLU A 286 19.88 -0.02 -7.54
CA GLU A 286 21.22 0.29 -8.00
C GLU A 286 21.38 -0.06 -9.48
N LYS A 287 21.87 0.91 -10.24
CA LYS A 287 22.14 0.79 -11.66
C LYS A 287 23.58 0.34 -11.86
N ASN A 288 23.83 -0.49 -12.87
CA ASN A 288 25.18 -0.85 -13.27
C ASN A 288 25.87 0.33 -14.00
N LYS A 289 27.10 0.13 -14.48
CA LYS A 289 27.89 1.18 -15.16
C LYS A 289 27.20 1.76 -16.42
N GLU A 290 26.40 0.94 -17.08
CA GLU A 290 25.65 1.29 -18.29
C GLU A 290 24.22 1.80 -17.97
N GLY A 291 23.90 2.02 -16.70
CA GLY A 291 22.58 2.50 -16.27
C GLY A 291 21.48 1.44 -16.28
N ASN A 292 21.82 0.15 -16.44
CA ASN A 292 20.84 -0.94 -16.41
C ASN A 292 20.55 -1.37 -14.97
N VAL A 293 19.30 -1.70 -14.68
CA VAL A 293 18.88 -2.41 -13.47
C VAL A 293 18.64 -3.87 -13.82
N VAL A 294 19.20 -4.77 -13.02
CA VAL A 294 19.10 -6.22 -13.25
C VAL A 294 18.70 -6.92 -11.96
N ILE A 295 17.59 -7.64 -12.00
CA ILE A 295 17.04 -8.38 -10.86
C ILE A 295 16.88 -9.85 -11.27
N GLY A 296 17.44 -10.75 -10.45
CA GLY A 296 17.35 -12.20 -10.62
C GLY A 296 18.24 -12.80 -11.72
N ALA A 297 18.90 -12.00 -12.56
CA ALA A 297 19.78 -12.49 -13.62
C ALA A 297 21.19 -11.90 -13.59
N THR A 298 22.09 -12.57 -14.30
CA THR A 298 23.37 -11.99 -14.74
C THR A 298 23.16 -11.31 -16.09
N LEU A 299 23.81 -10.17 -16.33
CA LEU A 299 23.71 -9.43 -17.59
C LEU A 299 25.01 -9.49 -18.38
N SER A 300 24.91 -9.90 -19.65
CA SER A 300 25.93 -9.70 -20.68
C SER A 300 25.36 -8.76 -21.73
N ALA A 301 25.69 -7.47 -21.60
CA ALA A 301 25.17 -6.41 -22.46
C ALA A 301 26.28 -5.81 -23.32
N GLN A 302 25.99 -5.55 -24.59
CA GLN A 302 26.79 -4.70 -25.46
C GLN A 302 25.89 -3.63 -26.10
N ASN A 303 26.37 -2.40 -26.21
CA ASN A 303 25.63 -1.27 -26.79
C ASN A 303 24.20 -1.12 -26.21
N SER A 304 24.03 -1.41 -24.93
CA SER A 304 22.71 -1.51 -24.27
C SER A 304 22.73 -0.81 -22.91
N THR A 305 21.92 0.23 -22.76
CA THR A 305 21.91 1.16 -21.60
C THR A 305 20.49 1.42 -21.10
N GLY A 306 20.34 1.76 -19.81
CA GLY A 306 19.06 2.25 -19.27
C GLY A 306 17.94 1.22 -19.20
N ASN A 307 18.23 -0.08 -19.27
CA ASN A 307 17.22 -1.13 -19.27
C ASN A 307 16.82 -1.57 -17.85
N MET A 308 15.54 -1.91 -17.68
CA MET A 308 15.01 -2.58 -16.50
C MET A 308 14.83 -4.07 -16.80
N ILE A 309 15.63 -4.94 -16.19
CA ILE A 309 15.65 -6.37 -16.47
C ILE A 309 15.23 -7.15 -15.23
N PHE A 310 14.10 -7.85 -15.30
CA PHE A 310 13.60 -8.70 -14.23
C PHE A 310 13.39 -10.13 -14.75
N LEU A 311 14.24 -11.06 -14.34
CA LEU A 311 14.20 -12.45 -14.81
C LEU A 311 14.28 -13.42 -13.63
N PRO A 312 13.84 -14.68 -13.82
CA PRO A 312 14.01 -15.72 -12.80
C PRO A 312 15.47 -15.90 -12.35
N LYS A 313 15.65 -16.19 -11.06
CA LYS A 313 16.96 -16.44 -10.42
C LYS A 313 17.81 -17.41 -11.25
N GLY A 314 19.05 -17.00 -11.53
CA GLY A 314 20.06 -17.86 -12.16
C GLY A 314 20.10 -17.79 -13.69
N LYS A 315 19.29 -16.94 -14.33
CA LYS A 315 19.36 -16.73 -15.78
C LYS A 315 20.50 -15.81 -16.19
N LEU A 316 20.92 -15.96 -17.45
CA LEU A 316 21.82 -15.04 -18.16
C LEU A 316 20.99 -14.24 -19.19
N ALA A 317 20.90 -12.93 -19.02
CA ALA A 317 20.38 -12.02 -20.02
C ALA A 317 21.52 -11.62 -20.98
N VAL A 318 21.34 -11.88 -22.28
CA VAL A 318 22.27 -11.44 -23.32
C VAL A 318 21.54 -10.43 -24.22
N ILE A 319 21.97 -9.17 -24.22
CA ILE A 319 21.34 -8.09 -25.00
C ILE A 319 22.38 -7.30 -25.79
N GLU A 320 22.02 -6.94 -27.02
CA GLU A 320 22.85 -6.19 -27.97
C GLU A 320 21.99 -5.07 -28.58
N GLY A 321 22.42 -3.82 -28.45
CA GLY A 321 21.72 -2.68 -29.08
C GLY A 321 20.36 -2.31 -28.48
N VAL A 322 20.04 -2.77 -27.26
CA VAL A 322 18.74 -2.54 -26.61
C VAL A 322 18.88 -1.44 -25.57
N ASN A 323 18.14 -0.33 -25.71
CA ASN A 323 18.26 0.82 -24.82
C ASN A 323 16.90 1.29 -24.31
N ASP A 324 16.82 1.59 -23.02
CA ASP A 324 15.61 2.07 -22.35
C ASP A 324 14.40 1.12 -22.50
N TYR A 325 14.61 -0.19 -22.39
CA TYR A 325 13.54 -1.19 -22.36
C TYR A 325 13.28 -1.74 -20.96
N ILE A 326 12.01 -2.10 -20.72
CA ILE A 326 11.59 -3.02 -19.67
C ILE A 326 11.60 -4.43 -20.28
N ILE A 327 12.38 -5.34 -19.70
CA ILE A 327 12.51 -6.74 -20.10
C ILE A 327 12.19 -7.61 -18.89
N VAL A 328 11.02 -8.23 -18.89
CA VAL A 328 10.50 -8.98 -17.75
C VAL A 328 10.09 -10.37 -18.20
N GLU A 329 10.45 -11.39 -17.43
CA GLU A 329 10.00 -12.75 -17.65
C GLU A 329 9.28 -13.30 -16.41
N LYS A 330 8.15 -13.94 -16.63
CA LYS A 330 7.46 -14.78 -15.66
C LYS A 330 6.85 -15.99 -16.36
N ASP A 331 7.19 -17.18 -15.87
CA ASP A 331 6.70 -18.46 -16.37
C ASP A 331 6.87 -18.61 -17.88
N ASN A 332 5.79 -18.62 -18.67
CA ASN A 332 5.83 -18.73 -20.13
C ASN A 332 5.77 -17.39 -20.88
N VAL A 333 5.78 -16.26 -20.15
CA VAL A 333 5.61 -14.92 -20.71
C VAL A 333 6.90 -14.10 -20.60
N ILE A 334 7.27 -13.45 -21.70
CA ILE A 334 8.28 -12.39 -21.74
C ILE A 334 7.60 -11.10 -22.19
N LEU A 335 7.65 -10.07 -21.35
CA LEU A 335 7.28 -8.70 -21.70
C LEU A 335 8.56 -7.93 -22.06
N MET A 336 8.61 -7.38 -23.26
CA MET A 336 9.65 -6.47 -23.70
C MET A 336 9.03 -5.23 -24.32
N ILE A 337 9.15 -4.08 -23.66
CA ILE A 337 8.58 -2.81 -24.12
C ILE A 337 9.54 -1.64 -23.86
N PRO A 338 9.47 -0.55 -24.65
CA PRO A 338 10.14 0.69 -24.29
C PRO A 338 9.67 1.17 -22.91
N ARG A 339 10.58 1.65 -22.07
CA ARG A 339 10.30 2.12 -20.72
C ARG A 339 9.34 3.32 -20.70
N GLU A 340 9.41 4.17 -21.71
CA GLU A 340 8.46 5.28 -21.90
C GLU A 340 7.00 4.83 -22.09
N LYS A 341 6.79 3.58 -22.54
CA LYS A 341 5.47 2.98 -22.79
C LYS A 341 4.92 2.20 -21.60
N GLU A 342 5.54 2.30 -20.44
CA GLU A 342 5.11 1.58 -19.23
C GLU A 342 3.63 1.76 -18.90
N GLN A 343 3.08 2.96 -19.10
CA GLN A 343 1.66 3.22 -18.81
C GLN A 343 0.72 2.43 -19.74
N GLU A 344 1.20 1.97 -20.90
CA GLU A 344 0.46 1.16 -21.87
C GLU A 344 0.36 -0.33 -21.46
N ILE A 345 1.05 -0.80 -20.39
CA ILE A 345 1.06 -2.22 -19.97
C ILE A 345 -0.36 -2.77 -19.81
N MET A 346 -1.27 -2.01 -19.22
CA MET A 346 -2.66 -2.46 -19.02
C MET A 346 -3.40 -2.68 -20.34
N GLU A 347 -3.14 -1.84 -21.35
CA GLU A 347 -3.70 -2.01 -22.69
C GLU A 347 -3.10 -3.22 -23.40
N ILE A 348 -1.81 -3.47 -23.20
CA ILE A 348 -1.11 -4.65 -23.70
C ILE A 348 -1.73 -5.92 -23.10
N VAL A 349 -1.93 -5.96 -21.78
CA VAL A 349 -2.58 -7.09 -21.10
C VAL A 349 -3.99 -7.33 -21.64
N ALA A 350 -4.77 -6.26 -21.82
CA ALA A 350 -6.12 -6.37 -22.38
C ALA A 350 -6.11 -6.89 -23.83
N ARG A 351 -5.13 -6.49 -24.66
CA ARG A 351 -4.94 -7.02 -26.01
C ARG A 351 -4.57 -8.51 -25.99
N VAL A 352 -3.58 -8.89 -25.20
CA VAL A 352 -3.12 -10.28 -25.07
C VAL A 352 -4.27 -11.21 -24.64
N LYS A 353 -5.09 -10.80 -23.65
CA LYS A 353 -6.28 -11.56 -23.23
C LYS A 353 -7.30 -11.74 -24.34
N ARG A 354 -7.52 -10.72 -25.18
CA ARG A 354 -8.44 -10.83 -26.33
C ARG A 354 -7.94 -11.77 -27.42
N GLU A 355 -6.63 -11.79 -27.66
CA GLU A 355 -6.02 -12.56 -28.75
C GLU A 355 -5.77 -14.03 -28.37
N HIS A 356 -5.41 -14.28 -27.11
CA HIS A 356 -4.94 -15.59 -26.65
C HIS A 356 -5.77 -16.20 -25.51
N GLY A 357 -6.85 -15.53 -25.10
CA GLY A 357 -7.71 -15.96 -24.00
C GLY A 357 -7.06 -15.81 -22.62
N ASP A 358 -7.77 -16.26 -21.60
CA ASP A 358 -7.29 -16.23 -20.22
C ASP A 358 -6.26 -17.32 -19.89
N SER A 359 -5.88 -18.18 -20.85
CA SER A 359 -4.96 -19.30 -20.61
C SER A 359 -3.49 -18.92 -20.45
N LEU A 360 -3.10 -17.68 -20.75
CA LEU A 360 -1.76 -17.14 -20.45
C LEU A 360 -1.60 -16.71 -18.98
N LYS A 361 -2.51 -17.16 -18.10
CA LYS A 361 -2.49 -16.99 -16.65
C LYS A 361 -1.53 -17.94 -15.91
N HIS A 362 -0.78 -18.79 -16.62
CA HIS A 362 -0.04 -19.90 -16.03
C HIS A 362 1.41 -19.97 -16.49
#